data_AF-A0A965RN51-F1
#
_entry.id   AF-A0A965RN51-F1
#
_cell.length_a   1.000
_cell.length_b   1.000
_cell.length_c   1.000
_cell.angle_alpha   90.00
_cell.angle_beta   90.00
_cell.angle_gamma   90.00
#
_symmetry.space_group_name_H-M   'P 1'
#
loop_
_entity.id
_entity.type
_entity.pdbx_description
1 polymer ?
#
loop_
_entity_poly.entity_id
_entity_poly.type
_entity_poly.pdbx_seq_one_letter_code
_entity_poly.pdbx_strand_id
1 'polypeptide(L)'
;MKHLFLILILVLFGNCIAHAEEPPENRASRGYFVGLGPMKLSGLNSPDAGYYFTGGYAFNYEKTLLKLNAEAMFRSGALVLTGGIGAAYFPKELVYKELNPFIGANFGIGTSRIRPNETGIGEWTTGFVFGPEIGVQFFRNSDVMLEVSGKWATFLESGSLGTPSYTVLKISLYFL
;
A
#
# COMPACT_ATOMS: atom_id res chain seq x y z
N MET A 1 43.10 -13.86 29.06
CA MET A 1 42.60 -12.64 28.35
C MET A 1 41.44 -12.97 27.39
N LYS A 2 40.39 -13.66 27.84
CA LYS A 2 39.16 -13.89 27.03
C LYS A 2 37.85 -13.60 27.77
N HIS A 3 37.92 -13.17 29.03
CA HIS A 3 36.72 -12.86 29.84
C HIS A 3 36.52 -11.36 30.12
N LEU A 4 37.47 -10.50 29.73
CA LEU A 4 37.35 -9.05 29.92
C LEU A 4 36.55 -8.36 28.80
N PHE A 5 36.39 -9.02 27.64
CA PHE A 5 35.71 -8.43 26.47
C PHE A 5 34.17 -8.54 26.55
N LEU A 6 33.65 -9.47 27.36
CA LEU A 6 32.19 -9.68 27.48
C LEU A 6 31.53 -8.68 28.44
N ILE A 7 32.28 -8.15 29.41
CA ILE A 7 31.76 -7.18 30.39
C ILE A 7 31.67 -5.78 29.79
N LEU A 8 32.56 -5.42 28.85
CA LEU A 8 32.54 -4.12 28.18
C LEU A 8 31.36 -3.96 27.20
N ILE A 9 30.87 -5.06 26.62
CA ILE A 9 29.70 -5.03 25.73
C ILE A 9 28.42 -4.81 26.56
N LEU A 10 28.28 -5.43 27.73
CA LEU A 10 27.11 -5.24 28.59
C LEU A 10 27.02 -3.84 29.23
N VAL A 11 28.16 -3.17 29.48
CA VAL A 11 28.16 -1.79 30.03
C VAL A 11 27.86 -0.75 28.94
N LEU A 12 28.18 -1.02 27.66
CA LEU A 12 27.83 -0.14 26.54
C LEU A 12 26.37 -0.29 26.07
N PHE A 13 25.71 -1.41 26.37
CA PHE A 13 24.26 -1.57 26.15
C PHE A 13 23.39 -1.20 27.38
N GLY A 14 24.01 -0.97 28.55
CA GLY A 14 23.28 -0.69 29.80
C GLY A 14 22.87 0.78 30.01
N ASN A 15 23.40 1.73 29.25
CA ASN A 15 23.19 3.17 29.49
C ASN A 15 22.49 3.92 28.36
N CYS A 16 21.84 3.21 27.43
CA CYS A 16 20.90 3.81 26.49
C CYS A 16 19.46 3.41 26.81
N ILE A 17 19.11 3.39 28.11
CA ILE A 17 17.73 3.61 28.56
C ILE A 17 17.54 5.12 28.51
N ALA A 18 17.56 5.66 27.29
CA ALA A 18 17.05 7.00 27.04
C ALA A 18 15.56 6.95 27.36
N HIS A 19 15.12 7.92 28.16
CA HIS A 19 13.73 8.18 28.53
C HIS A 19 12.75 7.62 27.51
N ALA A 20 12.00 6.59 27.92
CA ALA A 20 10.69 6.36 27.33
C ALA A 20 9.84 7.56 27.76
N GLU A 21 9.93 8.67 27.02
CA GLU A 21 8.81 9.59 26.92
C GLU A 21 7.60 8.71 26.63
N GLU A 22 6.59 8.77 27.51
CA GLU A 22 5.32 8.13 27.23
C GLU A 22 4.90 8.56 25.82
N PRO A 23 4.62 7.60 24.92
CA PRO A 23 4.29 7.95 23.55
C PRO A 23 3.10 8.92 23.60
N PRO A 24 3.20 10.09 22.95
CA PRO A 24 2.16 11.10 23.03
C PRO A 24 0.81 10.48 22.68
N GLU A 25 -0.17 10.81 23.51
CA GLU A 25 -1.54 10.33 23.47
C GLU A 25 -2.12 10.42 22.05
N ASN A 26 -2.08 9.28 21.37
CA ASN A 26 -2.95 8.77 20.31
C ASN A 26 -3.94 9.76 19.68
N ARG A 27 -3.44 10.75 18.95
CA ARG A 27 -4.31 11.62 18.14
C ARG A 27 -4.65 10.90 16.84
N ALA A 28 -5.92 10.55 16.69
CA ALA A 28 -6.44 10.22 15.37
C ALA A 28 -6.21 11.43 14.44
N SER A 29 -5.46 11.23 13.35
CA SER A 29 -5.18 12.25 12.34
C SER A 29 -5.82 11.90 11.01
N ARG A 30 -5.96 12.88 10.12
CA ARG A 30 -6.67 12.70 8.84
C ARG A 30 -6.14 13.65 7.79
N GLY A 31 -6.10 13.18 6.56
CA GLY A 31 -5.69 14.03 5.46
C GLY A 31 -5.62 13.31 4.15
N TYR A 32 -4.81 13.81 3.24
CA TYR A 32 -4.78 13.35 1.85
C TYR A 32 -3.55 12.52 1.58
N PHE A 33 -3.64 11.67 0.57
CA PHE A 33 -2.47 10.97 0.07
C PHE A 33 -2.50 10.89 -1.45
N VAL A 34 -1.30 10.77 -2.01
CA VAL A 34 -1.07 10.50 -3.43
C VAL A 34 0.01 9.46 -3.55
N GLY A 35 -0.08 8.59 -4.54
CA GLY A 35 0.90 7.55 -4.77
C GLY A 35 1.01 7.17 -6.23
N LEU A 36 2.15 6.59 -6.57
CA LEU A 36 2.47 6.16 -7.92
C LEU A 36 3.39 4.94 -7.90
N GLY A 37 3.41 4.22 -9.01
CA GLY A 37 4.39 3.15 -9.20
C GLY A 37 4.12 2.27 -10.41
N PRO A 38 4.97 1.25 -10.63
CA PRO A 38 4.78 0.30 -11.71
C PRO A 38 3.66 -0.70 -11.38
N MET A 39 3.04 -1.21 -12.44
CA MET A 39 1.94 -2.17 -12.31
C MET A 39 2.07 -3.28 -13.36
N LYS A 40 1.54 -4.47 -13.05
CA LYS A 40 1.43 -5.60 -13.97
C LYS A 40 -0.02 -6.10 -14.02
N LEU A 41 -0.59 -6.21 -15.21
CA LEU A 41 -1.89 -6.83 -15.43
C LEU A 41 -1.68 -8.31 -15.71
N SER A 42 -2.36 -9.16 -14.95
CA SER A 42 -2.35 -10.61 -15.11
C SER A 42 -3.67 -11.08 -15.72
N GLY A 43 -3.62 -12.15 -16.50
CA GLY A 43 -4.77 -12.62 -17.29
C GLY A 43 -4.88 -11.98 -18.68
N LEU A 44 -3.87 -11.22 -19.12
CA LEU A 44 -3.78 -10.61 -20.45
C LEU A 44 -2.52 -11.08 -21.18
N ASN A 45 -2.65 -11.39 -22.47
CA ASN A 45 -1.54 -11.78 -23.36
C ASN A 45 -0.62 -10.58 -23.68
N SER A 46 0.00 -9.99 -22.68
CA SER A 46 1.12 -9.07 -22.89
C SER A 46 2.06 -9.14 -21.67
N PRO A 47 3.39 -9.13 -21.88
CA PRO A 47 4.39 -9.14 -20.80
C PRO A 47 4.66 -7.75 -20.18
N ASP A 48 4.09 -6.67 -20.71
CA ASP A 48 4.57 -5.31 -20.42
C ASP A 48 4.07 -4.71 -19.10
N ALA A 49 4.94 -3.95 -18.43
CA ALA A 49 4.61 -3.14 -17.26
C ALA A 49 3.77 -1.91 -17.63
N GLY A 50 2.88 -1.50 -16.75
CA GLY A 50 2.09 -0.27 -16.84
C GLY A 50 2.39 0.71 -15.70
N TYR A 51 1.66 1.82 -15.70
CA TYR A 51 1.74 2.88 -14.69
C TYR A 51 0.51 2.83 -13.79
N TYR A 52 0.72 3.01 -12.49
CA TYR A 52 -0.31 3.13 -11.48
C TYR A 52 -0.22 4.49 -10.80
N PHE A 53 -1.39 5.09 -10.57
CA PHE A 53 -1.58 6.31 -9.80
C PHE A 53 -2.70 6.07 -8.79
N THR A 54 -2.56 6.59 -7.59
CA THR A 54 -3.61 6.59 -6.57
C THR A 54 -3.65 7.91 -5.85
N GLY A 55 -4.83 8.25 -5.35
CA GLY A 55 -4.99 9.35 -4.43
C GLY A 55 -6.27 9.21 -3.64
N GLY A 56 -6.36 9.92 -2.53
CA GLY A 56 -7.52 9.82 -1.68
C GLY A 56 -7.39 10.51 -0.35
N TYR A 57 -8.25 10.08 0.57
CA TYR A 57 -8.30 10.55 1.95
C TYR A 57 -7.96 9.42 2.90
N ALA A 58 -7.25 9.71 3.98
CA ALA A 58 -6.81 8.74 4.97
C ALA A 58 -7.17 9.18 6.38
N PHE A 59 -7.46 8.21 7.23
CA PHE A 59 -7.71 8.36 8.66
C PHE A 59 -6.71 7.46 9.40
N ASN A 60 -5.78 8.07 10.12
CA ASN A 60 -4.71 7.39 10.83
C ASN A 60 -5.08 7.26 12.31
N TYR A 61 -5.09 6.02 12.80
CA TYR A 61 -5.33 5.63 14.20
C TYR A 61 -4.12 4.87 14.72
N GLU A 62 -3.96 4.65 16.02
CA GLU A 62 -2.78 3.97 16.59
C GLU A 62 -2.29 2.73 15.85
N LYS A 63 -3.20 1.81 15.50
CA LYS A 63 -2.88 0.50 14.90
C LYS A 63 -3.43 0.33 13.49
N THR A 64 -4.18 1.30 13.00
CA THR A 64 -4.95 1.16 11.77
C THR A 64 -4.87 2.42 10.94
N LEU A 65 -4.78 2.27 9.63
CA LEU A 65 -4.96 3.33 8.66
C LEU A 65 -6.15 2.97 7.77
N LEU A 66 -7.20 3.79 7.79
CA LEU A 66 -8.32 3.66 6.87
C LEU A 66 -8.13 4.62 5.70
N LYS A 67 -8.47 4.18 4.49
CA LYS A 67 -8.25 4.92 3.24
C LYS A 67 -9.54 4.94 2.44
N LEU A 68 -9.93 6.09 1.92
CA LEU A 68 -10.88 6.24 0.82
C LEU A 68 -10.08 6.61 -0.40
N ASN A 69 -10.11 5.79 -1.46
CA ASN A 69 -9.16 5.92 -2.55
C ASN A 69 -9.79 5.85 -3.94
N ALA A 70 -9.11 6.48 -4.88
CA ALA A 70 -9.26 6.27 -6.30
C ALA A 70 -7.92 5.81 -6.87
N GLU A 71 -7.95 4.92 -7.84
CA GLU A 71 -6.78 4.40 -8.53
C GLU A 71 -7.00 4.46 -10.03
N ALA A 72 -5.94 4.82 -10.76
CA ALA A 72 -5.90 4.82 -12.20
C ALA A 72 -4.67 4.07 -12.68
N MET A 73 -4.88 3.14 -13.61
CA MET A 73 -3.87 2.23 -14.12
C MET A 73 -3.87 2.29 -15.64
N PHE A 74 -2.69 2.55 -16.20
CA PHE A 74 -2.50 2.76 -17.63
C PHE A 74 -1.47 1.80 -18.18
N ARG A 75 -1.81 1.14 -19.27
CA ARG A 75 -0.91 0.29 -20.04
C ARG A 75 -1.27 0.41 -21.51
N SER A 76 -0.33 0.12 -22.41
CA SER A 76 -0.66 0.02 -23.85
C SER A 76 -1.87 -0.91 -24.05
N GLY A 77 -2.98 -0.34 -24.51
CA GLY A 77 -4.22 -1.08 -24.75
C GLY A 77 -5.03 -1.48 -23.51
N ALA A 78 -4.68 -1.04 -22.30
CA ALA A 78 -5.51 -1.28 -21.11
C ALA A 78 -5.61 -0.06 -20.20
N LEU A 79 -6.82 0.20 -19.71
CA LEU A 79 -7.13 1.22 -18.72
C LEU A 79 -7.95 0.58 -17.60
N VAL A 80 -7.52 0.74 -16.37
CA VAL A 80 -8.28 0.31 -15.20
C VAL A 80 -8.47 1.50 -14.26
N LEU A 81 -9.70 1.74 -13.84
CA LEU A 81 -10.06 2.77 -12.87
C LEU A 81 -10.79 2.10 -11.72
N THR A 82 -10.40 2.38 -10.48
CA THR A 82 -11.06 1.82 -9.31
C THR A 82 -11.30 2.89 -8.26
N GLY A 83 -12.38 2.77 -7.49
CA GLY A 83 -12.62 3.56 -6.29
C GLY A 83 -13.04 2.66 -5.14
N GLY A 84 -12.56 2.91 -3.93
CA GLY A 84 -12.81 2.00 -2.83
C GLY A 84 -12.37 2.49 -1.45
N ILE A 85 -12.40 1.53 -0.53
CA ILE A 85 -12.01 1.66 0.86
C ILE A 85 -10.87 0.68 1.12
N GLY A 86 -9.81 1.16 1.76
CA GLY A 86 -8.68 0.35 2.22
C GLY A 86 -8.53 0.41 3.72
N ALA A 87 -8.01 -0.67 4.30
CA ALA A 87 -7.58 -0.71 5.69
C ALA A 87 -6.19 -1.34 5.76
N ALA A 88 -5.30 -0.75 6.57
CA ALA A 88 -4.00 -1.32 6.90
C ALA A 88 -3.87 -1.44 8.42
N TYR A 89 -3.38 -2.58 8.88
CA TYR A 89 -3.10 -2.91 10.27
C TYR A 89 -1.59 -2.96 10.51
N PHE A 90 -1.14 -2.32 11.58
CA PHE A 90 0.26 -2.20 11.99
C PHE A 90 0.51 -3.04 13.24
N PRO A 91 1.16 -4.23 13.12
CA PRO A 91 1.48 -5.07 14.27
C PRO A 91 2.48 -4.36 15.17
N LYS A 92 2.14 -4.19 16.46
CA LYS A 92 2.99 -3.47 17.43
C LYS A 92 4.36 -4.13 17.60
N GLU A 93 4.42 -5.44 17.44
CA GLU A 93 5.62 -6.26 17.61
C GLU A 93 6.65 -6.04 16.49
N LEU A 94 6.23 -5.46 15.36
CA LEU A 94 7.07 -5.21 14.18
C LEU A 94 7.47 -3.74 14.02
N VAL A 95 6.96 -2.84 14.87
CA VAL A 95 7.27 -1.42 14.80
C VAL A 95 8.70 -1.19 15.29
N TYR A 96 9.53 -0.57 14.44
CA TYR A 96 10.89 -0.21 14.79
C TYR A 96 11.15 1.26 14.45
N LYS A 97 11.20 2.12 15.49
CA LYS A 97 11.34 3.57 15.34
C LYS A 97 10.28 4.11 14.37
N GLU A 98 10.72 4.78 13.30
CA GLU A 98 9.86 5.36 12.28
C GLU A 98 9.40 4.34 11.22
N LEU A 99 9.85 3.09 11.28
CA LEU A 99 9.52 2.04 10.33
C LEU A 99 8.35 1.19 10.86
N ASN A 100 7.23 1.24 10.15
CA ASN A 100 5.97 0.61 10.54
C ASN A 100 5.51 -0.37 9.45
N PRO A 101 5.87 -1.66 9.54
CA PRO A 101 5.35 -2.67 8.63
C PRO A 101 3.85 -2.83 8.79
N PHE A 102 3.15 -3.14 7.70
CA PHE A 102 1.71 -3.35 7.73
C PHE A 102 1.23 -4.46 6.81
N ILE A 103 0.06 -4.99 7.16
CA ILE A 103 -0.77 -5.83 6.31
C ILE A 103 -2.11 -5.14 6.13
N GLY A 104 -2.71 -5.24 4.96
CA GLY A 104 -3.93 -4.53 4.64
C GLY A 104 -4.73 -5.18 3.52
N ALA A 105 -5.87 -4.57 3.24
CA ALA A 105 -6.74 -4.97 2.15
C ALA A 105 -7.47 -3.74 1.60
N ASN A 106 -7.85 -3.82 0.34
CA ASN A 106 -8.68 -2.83 -0.34
C ASN A 106 -9.90 -3.54 -0.94
N PHE A 107 -11.04 -2.87 -0.84
CA PHE A 107 -12.30 -3.29 -1.44
C PHE A 107 -12.95 -2.10 -2.14
N GLY A 108 -13.52 -2.30 -3.32
CA GLY A 108 -14.13 -1.21 -4.06
C GLY A 108 -14.89 -1.66 -5.30
N ILE A 109 -15.17 -0.69 -6.15
CA ILE A 109 -15.73 -0.89 -7.49
C ILE A 109 -14.70 -0.41 -8.51
N GLY A 110 -14.62 -1.11 -9.64
CA GLY A 110 -13.72 -0.73 -10.71
C GLY A 110 -14.34 -0.92 -12.06
N THR A 111 -13.76 -0.25 -13.04
CA THR A 111 -13.98 -0.50 -14.46
C THR A 111 -12.66 -0.73 -15.15
N SER A 112 -12.65 -1.64 -16.12
CA SER A 112 -11.48 -1.96 -16.92
C SER A 112 -11.87 -1.96 -18.39
N ARG A 113 -10.98 -1.43 -19.22
CA ARG A 113 -11.04 -1.54 -20.67
C ARG A 113 -9.79 -2.24 -21.12
N ILE A 114 -9.95 -3.39 -21.74
CA ILE A 114 -8.84 -4.27 -22.10
C ILE A 114 -8.97 -4.60 -23.58
N ARG A 115 -7.95 -4.28 -24.38
CA ARG A 115 -7.91 -4.67 -25.79
C ARG A 115 -7.67 -6.18 -25.90
N PRO A 116 -8.57 -6.95 -26.55
CA PRO A 116 -8.34 -8.38 -26.77
C PRO A 116 -7.28 -8.64 -27.84
N ASN A 117 -7.10 -7.74 -28.82
CA ASN A 117 -6.14 -7.81 -29.94
C ASN A 117 -5.54 -6.43 -30.27
N GLU A 118 -4.42 -6.36 -31.00
CA GLU A 118 -3.69 -5.12 -31.36
C GLU A 118 -4.52 -4.09 -32.15
N THR A 119 -5.58 -4.54 -32.85
CA THR A 119 -6.36 -3.73 -33.80
C THR A 119 -7.74 -3.32 -33.29
N GLY A 120 -8.15 -3.75 -32.09
CA GLY A 120 -9.49 -3.53 -31.55
C GLY A 120 -9.56 -2.53 -30.41
N ILE A 121 -10.73 -1.90 -30.23
CA ILE A 121 -11.06 -1.15 -29.02
C ILE A 121 -11.74 -2.13 -28.05
N GLY A 122 -11.13 -2.38 -26.89
CA GLY A 122 -11.67 -3.26 -25.86
C GLY A 122 -13.02 -2.78 -25.29
N GLU A 123 -13.85 -3.73 -24.87
CA GLU A 123 -15.09 -3.46 -24.14
C GLU A 123 -14.80 -3.04 -22.70
N TRP A 124 -15.71 -2.25 -22.11
CA TRP A 124 -15.65 -1.88 -20.72
C TRP A 124 -16.29 -2.96 -19.85
N THR A 125 -15.57 -3.42 -18.84
CA THR A 125 -16.07 -4.35 -17.83
C THR A 125 -16.04 -3.65 -16.47
N THR A 126 -17.16 -3.68 -15.75
CA THR A 126 -17.29 -3.12 -14.41
C THR A 126 -17.52 -4.25 -13.42
N GLY A 127 -16.94 -4.14 -12.22
CA GLY A 127 -17.12 -5.16 -11.19
C GLY A 127 -16.59 -4.70 -9.83
N PHE A 128 -16.82 -5.51 -8.81
CA PHE A 128 -16.20 -5.31 -7.51
C PHE A 128 -14.71 -5.64 -7.59
N VAL A 129 -13.89 -4.94 -6.83
CA VAL A 129 -12.44 -5.16 -6.78
C VAL A 129 -12.05 -5.44 -5.34
N PHE A 130 -11.31 -6.52 -5.12
CA PHE A 130 -10.76 -6.86 -3.82
C PHE A 130 -9.27 -7.18 -3.95
N GLY A 131 -8.46 -6.76 -2.97
CA GLY A 131 -7.04 -7.04 -3.01
C GLY A 131 -6.28 -6.83 -1.71
N PRO A 132 -5.47 -7.80 -1.27
CA PRO A 132 -4.54 -7.60 -0.16
C PRO A 132 -3.43 -6.59 -0.51
N GLU A 133 -2.89 -5.99 0.53
CA GLU A 133 -1.80 -5.02 0.47
C GLU A 133 -0.81 -5.29 1.59
N ILE A 134 0.48 -5.21 1.32
CA ILE A 134 1.54 -5.30 2.34
C ILE A 134 2.56 -4.21 2.09
N GLY A 135 3.17 -3.68 3.14
CA GLY A 135 4.17 -2.65 2.95
C GLY A 135 4.78 -2.16 4.25
N VAL A 136 5.44 -1.02 4.12
CA VAL A 136 6.11 -0.31 5.20
C VAL A 136 5.75 1.16 5.12
N GLN A 137 5.40 1.75 6.25
CA GLN A 137 5.18 3.18 6.41
C GLN A 137 6.30 3.79 7.25
N PHE A 138 6.90 4.84 6.72
CA PHE A 138 7.93 5.63 7.37
C PHE A 138 7.32 6.91 7.93
N PHE A 139 7.81 7.35 9.10
CA PHE A 139 7.45 8.62 9.73
C PHE A 139 5.95 8.74 10.04
N ARG A 140 5.36 7.66 10.57
CA ARG A 140 3.90 7.54 10.75
C ARG A 140 3.28 8.54 11.72
N ASN A 141 4.09 9.11 12.60
CA ASN A 141 3.67 10.12 13.58
C ASN A 141 4.05 11.56 13.13
N SER A 142 4.51 11.73 11.90
CA SER A 142 4.84 13.04 11.31
C SER A 142 3.70 13.58 10.44
N ASP A 143 3.69 14.88 10.20
CA ASP A 143 2.73 15.54 9.29
C ASP A 143 2.83 14.99 7.86
N VAL A 144 4.02 14.53 7.47
CA VAL A 144 4.29 13.88 6.20
C VAL A 144 4.78 12.46 6.43
N MET A 145 4.06 11.48 5.87
CA MET A 145 4.44 10.07 5.94
C MET A 145 4.75 9.53 4.55
N LEU A 146 5.66 8.55 4.49
CA LEU A 146 6.02 7.84 3.27
C LEU A 146 5.60 6.38 3.37
N GLU A 147 4.91 5.86 2.37
CA GLU A 147 4.55 4.46 2.25
C GLU A 147 5.28 3.84 1.06
N VAL A 148 5.83 2.64 1.26
CA VAL A 148 6.29 1.75 0.18
C VAL A 148 5.52 0.45 0.33
N SER A 149 4.74 0.06 -0.67
CA SER A 149 3.87 -1.11 -0.56
C SER A 149 3.67 -1.87 -1.87
N GLY A 150 3.31 -3.14 -1.72
CA GLY A 150 2.84 -4.01 -2.79
C GLY A 150 1.36 -4.31 -2.62
N LYS A 151 0.61 -4.27 -3.71
CA LYS A 151 -0.81 -4.60 -3.75
C LYS A 151 -1.06 -5.64 -4.84
N TRP A 152 -1.88 -6.64 -4.54
CA TRP A 152 -2.48 -7.50 -5.55
C TRP A 152 -4.00 -7.37 -5.44
N ALA A 153 -4.70 -7.24 -6.56
CA ALA A 153 -6.15 -7.13 -6.57
C ALA A 153 -6.77 -7.86 -7.77
N THR A 154 -8.00 -8.32 -7.57
CA THR A 154 -8.79 -9.04 -8.57
C THR A 154 -10.17 -8.43 -8.67
N PHE A 155 -10.75 -8.47 -9.86
CA PHE A 155 -12.18 -8.22 -10.03
C PHE A 155 -12.95 -9.44 -9.52
N LEU A 156 -13.97 -9.24 -8.69
CA LEU A 156 -14.90 -10.27 -8.24
C LEU A 156 -16.10 -10.16 -9.17
N GLU A 157 -16.29 -11.15 -10.04
CA GLU A 157 -17.26 -11.16 -11.16
C GLU A 157 -16.90 -10.23 -12.32
N SER A 158 -16.31 -10.81 -13.36
CA SER A 158 -16.01 -10.11 -14.60
C SER A 158 -16.42 -11.02 -15.74
N GLY A 159 -17.14 -10.45 -16.71
CA GLY A 159 -17.97 -11.16 -17.67
C GLY A 159 -17.21 -12.04 -18.68
N SER A 160 -17.53 -11.88 -19.97
CA SER A 160 -17.06 -12.75 -21.05
C SER A 160 -15.53 -12.81 -21.24
N LEU A 161 -14.77 -11.88 -20.64
CA LEU A 161 -13.32 -11.75 -20.78
C LEU A 161 -12.51 -12.39 -19.63
N GLY A 162 -13.16 -13.08 -18.69
CA GLY A 162 -12.50 -13.71 -17.54
C GLY A 162 -12.19 -12.72 -16.42
N THR A 163 -11.37 -13.12 -15.44
CA THR A 163 -11.09 -12.39 -14.19
C THR A 163 -9.81 -11.56 -14.23
N PRO A 164 -9.87 -10.25 -14.58
CA PRO A 164 -8.68 -9.42 -14.58
C PRO A 164 -8.17 -9.24 -13.15
N SER A 165 -6.85 -9.37 -13.02
CA SER A 165 -6.14 -9.07 -11.78
C SER A 165 -4.93 -8.20 -12.07
N TYR A 166 -4.49 -7.46 -11.06
CA TYR A 166 -3.36 -6.57 -11.16
C TYR A 166 -2.46 -6.65 -9.93
N THR A 167 -1.16 -6.49 -10.15
CA THR A 167 -0.16 -6.33 -9.10
C THR A 167 0.49 -4.98 -9.26
N VAL A 168 0.70 -4.28 -8.15
CA VAL A 168 1.28 -2.94 -8.10
C VAL A 168 2.39 -2.92 -7.05
N LEU A 169 3.49 -2.26 -7.38
CA LEU A 169 4.41 -1.73 -6.38
C LEU A 169 4.19 -0.22 -6.37
N LYS A 170 4.00 0.38 -5.19
CA LYS A 170 3.73 1.82 -5.10
C LYS A 170 4.55 2.49 -4.00
N ILE A 171 4.76 3.78 -4.23
CA ILE A 171 5.25 4.73 -3.25
C ILE A 171 4.15 5.77 -3.07
N SER A 172 3.76 6.05 -1.82
CA SER A 172 2.73 7.04 -1.50
C SER A 172 3.23 8.06 -0.48
N LEU A 173 2.82 9.31 -0.63
CA LEU A 173 3.01 10.37 0.34
C LEU A 173 1.67 10.70 0.99
N TYR A 174 1.67 10.80 2.31
CA TYR A 174 0.52 11.19 3.12
C TYR A 174 0.78 12.55 3.76
N PHE A 175 -0.25 13.38 3.83
CA PHE A 175 -0.27 14.69 4.48
C PHE A 175 -1.43 14.68 5.47
N LEU A 176 -1.16 14.51 6.77
CA LEU A 176 -2.14 14.22 7.84
C LEU A 176 -2.34 15.33 8.87
#